data_AF-T1BHR5-F1
#
_entry.id   AF-T1BHR5-F1
#
_cell.length_a   1.000
_cell.length_b   1.000
_cell.length_c   1.000
_cell.angle_alpha   90.00
_cell.angle_beta   90.00
_cell.angle_gamma   90.00
#
_symmetry.space_group_name_H-M   'P 1'
#
loop_
_entity.id
_entity.type
_entity.pdbx_description
1 polymer ?
#
loop_
_entity_poly.entity_id
_entity_poly.type
_entity_poly.pdbx_seq_one_letter_code
_entity_poly.pdbx_strand_id
1 'polypeptide(L)'
;CLTVNPGIQTVIQTQAMRHGWTLKIWHGLVSDVAIKRKLRNYVQLAKGNESPYSIFIAHHGILNDTISIAHDKAKEQDPKSYGAVQNKIKREQVELARQWMCRHFYDVRTFGAVMSTGKDAGQVRGPVQLTFSR
;
A
#
# COMPACT_ATOMS: atom_id res chain seq x y z
N CYS A 1 -3.44 -48.01 15.28
CA CYS A 1 -3.96 -49.12 14.45
C CYS A 1 -5.43 -48.84 14.18
N LEU A 2 -5.93 -48.56 12.98
CA LEU A 2 -5.50 -48.92 11.64
C LEU A 2 -5.78 -47.76 10.65
N THR A 3 -4.95 -47.75 9.63
CA THR A 3 -4.86 -46.86 8.46
C THR A 3 -6.11 -46.91 7.57
N VAL A 4 -6.65 -45.74 7.19
CA VAL A 4 -7.63 -45.61 6.10
C VAL A 4 -6.89 -45.30 4.80
N ASN A 5 -7.12 -46.16 3.82
CA ASN A 5 -6.46 -46.22 2.51
C ASN A 5 -6.89 -45.06 1.59
N PRO A 6 -5.96 -44.34 0.92
CA PRO A 6 -6.29 -43.27 -0.01
C PRO A 6 -6.44 -43.82 -1.44
N GLY A 7 -7.64 -44.26 -1.82
CA GLY A 7 -7.83 -44.99 -3.09
C GLY A 7 -9.02 -44.60 -3.96
N ILE A 8 -9.85 -43.63 -3.59
CA ILE A 8 -11.12 -43.35 -4.32
C ILE A 8 -11.44 -41.85 -4.43
N GLN A 9 -10.43 -40.99 -4.60
CA GLN A 9 -10.67 -39.56 -4.91
C GLN A 9 -9.96 -39.03 -6.16
N THR A 10 -9.23 -39.86 -6.89
CA THR A 10 -8.42 -39.47 -8.05
C THR A 10 -9.02 -39.83 -9.42
N VAL A 11 -10.35 -39.97 -9.52
CA VAL A 11 -11.02 -40.31 -10.80
C VAL A 11 -11.96 -39.21 -11.33
N ILE A 12 -12.20 -38.12 -10.57
CA ILE A 12 -13.00 -36.96 -11.03
C ILE A 12 -12.12 -35.72 -11.32
N GLN A 13 -10.85 -35.92 -11.69
CA GLN A 13 -9.99 -34.82 -12.19
C GLN A 13 -9.39 -35.06 -13.58
N THR A 14 -9.85 -36.08 -14.30
CA THR A 14 -9.26 -36.47 -15.60
C THR A 14 -10.28 -36.50 -16.73
N GLN A 15 -11.21 -35.53 -16.77
CA GLN A 15 -12.14 -35.40 -17.90
C GLN A 15 -12.63 -33.97 -18.18
N ALA A 16 -11.80 -32.96 -17.87
CA ALA A 16 -12.03 -31.58 -18.31
C ALA A 16 -10.79 -30.95 -18.98
N MET A 17 -9.90 -31.76 -19.57
CA MET A 17 -8.73 -31.29 -20.34
C MET A 17 -8.81 -31.70 -21.82
N ARG A 18 -10.01 -31.71 -22.40
CA ARG A 18 -10.18 -31.91 -23.85
C ARG A 18 -11.38 -31.11 -24.31
N HIS A 19 -11.28 -29.79 -24.36
CA HIS A 19 -11.95 -28.92 -25.33
C HIS A 19 -11.44 -27.48 -25.14
N GLY A 20 -10.46 -27.11 -25.97
CA GLY A 20 -10.36 -25.79 -26.59
C GLY A 20 -10.59 -24.55 -25.73
N TRP A 21 -9.82 -24.35 -24.66
CA TRP A 21 -9.60 -23.02 -24.11
C TRP A 21 -8.17 -22.56 -24.41
N THR A 22 -7.84 -22.42 -25.69
CA THR A 22 -6.85 -21.44 -26.12
C THR A 22 -7.43 -20.07 -25.80
N LEU A 23 -7.19 -19.63 -24.56
CA LEU A 23 -7.57 -18.33 -24.04
C LEU A 23 -6.95 -17.27 -24.96
N LYS A 24 -7.78 -16.67 -25.83
CA LYS A 24 -7.45 -15.48 -26.61
C LYS A 24 -7.10 -14.35 -25.65
N ILE A 25 -5.83 -14.14 -25.37
CA ILE A 25 -5.34 -12.91 -24.75
C ILE A 25 -4.24 -12.33 -25.63
N TRP A 26 -4.67 -11.81 -26.80
CA TRP A 26 -3.90 -10.90 -27.64
C TRP A 26 -4.15 -9.43 -27.25
N HIS A 27 -4.42 -9.17 -25.97
CA HIS A 27 -4.63 -7.82 -25.44
C HIS A 27 -3.52 -7.52 -24.44
N GLY A 28 -2.82 -6.40 -24.62
CA GLY A 28 -1.76 -5.99 -23.70
C GLY A 28 -2.35 -5.69 -22.32
N LEU A 29 -2.02 -6.50 -21.32
CA LEU A 29 -2.44 -6.27 -19.95
C LEU A 29 -1.58 -5.17 -19.33
N VAL A 30 -2.22 -4.09 -18.86
CA VAL A 30 -1.54 -3.04 -18.09
C VAL A 30 -1.90 -3.21 -16.62
N SER A 31 -0.88 -3.40 -15.78
CA SER A 31 -1.09 -3.52 -14.33
C SER A 31 -1.50 -2.20 -13.71
N ASP A 32 -2.32 -2.30 -12.67
CA ASP A 32 -2.68 -1.17 -11.81
C ASP A 32 -1.44 -0.51 -11.22
N VAL A 33 -0.40 -1.28 -10.90
CA VAL A 33 0.89 -0.77 -10.40
C VAL A 33 1.57 0.13 -11.44
N ALA A 34 1.53 -0.24 -12.72
CA ALA A 34 2.10 0.57 -13.80
C ALA A 34 1.32 1.89 -13.99
N ILE A 35 -0.02 1.83 -13.92
CA ILE A 35 -0.87 3.03 -14.02
C ILE A 35 -0.65 3.95 -12.81
N LYS A 36 -0.60 3.39 -11.60
CA LYS A 36 -0.30 4.13 -10.36
C LYS A 36 1.04 4.87 -10.47
N ARG A 37 2.08 4.23 -11.05
CA ARG A 37 3.38 4.87 -11.28
C ARG A 37 3.27 6.05 -12.25
N LYS A 38 2.55 5.90 -13.36
CA LYS A 38 2.31 7.00 -14.31
C LYS A 38 1.57 8.17 -13.66
N LEU A 39 0.55 7.90 -12.85
CA LEU A 39 -0.18 8.95 -12.15
C LEU A 39 0.71 9.71 -11.16
N ARG A 40 1.54 8.99 -10.39
CA ARG A 40 2.50 9.63 -9.46
C ARG A 40 3.47 10.54 -10.20
N ASN A 41 4.05 10.06 -11.31
CA ASN A 41 4.97 10.85 -12.12
C ASN A 41 4.27 12.11 -12.68
N TYR A 42 3.03 11.97 -13.17
CA TYR A 42 2.25 13.10 -13.68
C TYR A 42 1.99 14.14 -12.59
N VAL A 43 1.53 13.72 -11.41
CA VAL A 43 1.26 14.64 -10.28
C VAL A 43 2.53 15.33 -9.83
N GLN A 44 3.65 14.60 -9.76
CA GLN A 44 4.95 15.16 -9.40
C GLN A 44 5.38 16.26 -10.37
N LEU A 45 5.24 16.04 -11.68
CA LEU A 45 5.55 17.03 -12.72
C LEU A 45 4.58 18.22 -12.70
N ALA A 46 3.29 17.97 -12.51
CA ALA A 46 2.26 19.00 -12.56
C ALA A 46 2.20 19.89 -11.29
N LYS A 47 2.63 19.38 -10.14
CA LYS A 47 2.53 20.05 -8.83
C LYS A 47 3.88 20.32 -8.16
N GLY A 48 4.99 20.08 -8.85
CA GLY A 48 6.34 20.43 -8.38
C GLY A 48 6.79 19.70 -7.12
N ASN A 49 6.13 18.58 -6.74
CA ASN A 49 6.37 17.86 -5.48
C ASN A 49 6.18 18.70 -4.21
N GLU A 50 5.33 19.71 -4.25
CA GLU A 50 5.02 20.55 -3.10
C GLU A 50 3.87 19.96 -2.27
N SER A 51 3.89 20.19 -0.96
CA SER A 51 2.75 19.84 -0.11
C SER A 51 1.54 20.70 -0.49
N PRO A 52 0.32 20.14 -0.68
CA PRO A 52 -0.18 18.82 -0.24
C PRO A 52 -0.19 17.73 -1.32
N TYR A 53 0.59 17.90 -2.39
CA TYR A 53 0.63 16.99 -3.55
C TYR A 53 1.96 16.23 -3.66
N SER A 54 2.76 16.20 -2.60
CA SER A 54 4.02 15.45 -2.59
C SER A 54 3.77 13.96 -2.73
N ILE A 55 4.73 13.24 -3.31
CA ILE A 55 4.65 11.80 -3.52
C ILE A 55 5.51 11.09 -2.47
N PHE A 56 4.89 10.20 -1.69
CA PHE A 56 5.57 9.43 -0.65
C PHE A 56 6.44 8.33 -1.27
N ILE A 57 5.91 7.59 -2.25
CA ILE A 57 6.62 6.50 -2.93
C ILE A 57 7.40 7.07 -4.12
N ALA A 58 8.46 7.82 -3.82
CA ALA A 58 9.41 8.35 -4.78
C ALA A 58 10.48 7.32 -5.18
N HIS A 59 11.13 7.55 -6.33
CA HIS A 59 12.27 6.74 -6.75
C HIS A 59 13.47 7.05 -5.83
N HIS A 60 14.10 6.02 -5.25
CA HIS A 60 15.22 6.13 -4.30
C HIS A 60 14.96 6.91 -2.99
N GLY A 61 13.70 7.12 -2.60
CA GLY A 61 13.38 7.79 -1.33
C GLY A 61 13.59 6.89 -0.11
N ILE A 62 14.23 7.43 0.94
CA ILE A 62 14.32 6.76 2.24
C ILE A 62 12.99 6.97 2.99
N LEU A 63 12.17 5.92 3.05
CA LEU A 63 10.84 5.96 3.65
C LEU A 63 10.89 6.24 5.15
N ASN A 64 11.89 5.69 5.84
CA ASN A 64 12.04 5.80 7.30
C ASN A 64 12.25 7.26 7.77
N ASP A 65 12.97 8.06 6.99
CA ASP A 65 13.25 9.46 7.32
C ASP A 65 11.97 10.29 7.20
N THR A 66 11.22 10.05 6.13
CA THR A 66 9.94 10.74 5.88
C THR A 66 8.92 10.42 6.98
N ILE A 67 8.84 9.17 7.42
CA ILE A 67 7.96 8.77 8.53
C ILE A 67 8.44 9.38 9.85
N SER A 68 9.74 9.47 10.08
CA SER A 68 10.29 10.12 11.28
C SER A 68 9.94 11.60 11.35
N ILE A 69 10.08 12.32 10.23
CA ILE A 69 9.67 13.73 10.11
C ILE A 69 8.17 13.88 10.39
N ALA A 70 7.33 12.95 9.93
CA ALA A 70 5.90 12.98 10.19
C ALA A 70 5.58 12.88 11.69
N HIS A 71 6.28 12.01 12.43
CA HIS A 71 6.14 11.92 13.88
C HIS A 71 6.60 13.19 14.59
N ASP A 72 7.72 13.78 14.15
CA ASP A 72 8.26 15.01 14.74
C ASP A 72 7.32 16.21 14.51
N LYS A 73 6.72 16.29 13.32
CA LYS A 73 5.72 17.31 12.97
C LYS A 73 4.37 17.08 13.64
N ALA A 74 3.94 15.83 13.79
CA ALA A 74 2.74 15.49 14.55
C ALA A 74 2.89 15.83 16.05
N LYS A 75 4.10 15.67 16.60
CA LYS A 75 4.42 16.04 17.98
C LYS A 75 4.36 17.56 18.21
N GLU A 76 4.77 18.34 17.23
CA GLU A 76 4.64 19.81 17.25
C GLU A 76 3.17 20.25 17.26
N GLN A 77 2.30 19.53 16.53
CA GLN A 77 0.86 19.81 16.48
C GLN A 77 0.15 19.47 17.80
N ASP A 78 0.49 18.34 18.43
CA ASP A 78 -0.15 17.87 19.67
C ASP A 78 0.87 17.34 20.69
N PRO A 79 1.54 18.22 21.46
CA PRO A 79 2.58 17.82 22.41
C PRO A 79 2.06 16.95 23.56
N LYS A 80 0.75 16.99 23.86
CA LYS A 80 0.12 16.19 24.92
C LYS A 80 0.11 14.69 24.61
N SER A 81 -0.01 14.29 23.34
CA SER A 81 -0.11 12.86 22.97
C SER A 81 1.25 12.15 23.02
N TYR A 82 2.36 12.89 22.90
CA TYR A 82 3.74 12.41 22.97
C TYR A 82 4.33 12.39 24.39
N GLY A 83 3.53 12.71 25.40
CA GLY A 83 3.92 12.64 26.82
C GLY A 83 4.22 11.20 27.26
N ALA A 84 5.47 11.01 27.66
CA ALA A 84 6.04 9.90 28.46
C ALA A 84 5.59 8.47 28.08
N VAL A 85 6.43 7.79 27.31
CA VAL A 85 6.91 6.39 27.50
C VAL A 85 7.56 5.97 26.18
N GLN A 86 8.89 5.86 26.19
CA GLN A 86 9.75 5.71 25.02
C GLN A 86 9.71 4.32 24.35
N ASN A 87 8.86 3.38 24.81
CA ASN A 87 8.95 1.98 24.35
C ASN A 87 7.72 1.44 23.60
N LYS A 88 6.61 2.18 23.53
CA LYS A 88 5.46 1.83 22.69
C LYS A 88 4.85 3.08 22.08
N ILE A 89 4.84 3.16 20.75
CA ILE A 89 4.09 4.19 20.03
C ILE A 89 2.62 4.02 20.42
N LYS A 90 2.03 5.05 21.03
CA LYS A 90 0.61 5.03 21.41
C LYS A 90 -0.24 5.07 20.14
N ARG A 91 -1.39 4.40 20.14
CA ARG A 91 -2.33 4.43 18.99
C ARG A 91 -2.67 5.85 18.54
N GLU A 92 -2.77 6.78 19.47
CA GLU A 92 -3.01 8.21 19.19
C GLU A 92 -1.85 8.86 18.41
N GLN A 93 -0.60 8.51 18.72
CA GLN A 93 0.58 9.03 18.01
C GLN A 93 0.65 8.49 16.58
N VAL A 94 0.34 7.20 16.40
CA VAL A 94 0.23 6.56 15.08
C VAL A 94 -0.85 7.27 14.26
N GLU A 95 -2.02 7.52 14.87
CA GLU A 95 -3.14 8.16 14.21
C GLU A 95 -2.83 9.61 13.80
N LEU A 96 -2.17 10.39 14.66
CA LEU A 96 -1.73 11.75 14.33
C LEU A 96 -0.70 11.76 13.20
N ALA A 97 0.31 10.89 13.27
CA ALA A 97 1.30 10.75 12.20
C ALA A 97 0.64 10.32 10.89
N ARG A 98 -0.27 9.34 10.92
CA ARG A 98 -1.05 8.88 9.77
C ARG A 98 -1.86 10.02 9.15
N GLN A 99 -2.54 10.83 9.95
CA GLN A 99 -3.31 11.96 9.47
C GLN A 99 -2.41 13.03 8.85
N TRP A 100 -1.25 13.32 9.45
CA TRP A 100 -0.26 14.24 8.89
C TRP A 100 0.22 13.74 7.51
N MET A 101 0.55 12.45 7.40
CA MET A 101 0.95 11.82 6.14
C MET A 101 -0.15 11.93 5.07
N CYS A 102 -1.42 11.64 5.41
CA CYS A 102 -2.55 11.77 4.50
C CYS A 102 -2.80 13.21 4.02
N ARG A 103 -2.46 14.22 4.84
CA ARG A 103 -2.62 15.64 4.47
C ARG A 103 -1.54 16.10 3.50
N HIS A 104 -0.31 15.63 3.66
CA HIS A 104 0.84 16.11 2.89
C HIS A 104 1.07 15.30 1.61
N PHE A 105 0.81 13.98 1.62
CA PHE A 105 1.12 13.08 0.52
C PHE A 105 -0.12 12.67 -0.28
N TYR A 106 -0.09 12.97 -1.59
CA TYR A 106 -1.20 12.67 -2.51
C TYR A 106 -1.42 11.17 -2.71
N ASP A 107 -0.34 10.40 -2.84
CA ASP A 107 -0.41 8.96 -3.11
C ASP A 107 -0.90 8.18 -1.89
N VAL A 108 -0.46 8.55 -0.69
CA VAL A 108 -0.98 7.99 0.58
C VAL A 108 -2.47 8.25 0.71
N ARG A 109 -2.92 9.47 0.39
CA ARG A 109 -4.35 9.84 0.44
C ARG A 109 -5.20 9.10 -0.59
N THR A 110 -4.69 8.94 -1.81
CA THR A 110 -5.47 8.46 -2.96
C THR A 110 -5.43 6.93 -3.10
N PHE A 111 -4.24 6.34 -2.97
CA PHE A 111 -4.01 4.91 -3.17
C PHE A 111 -3.81 4.14 -1.86
N GLY A 112 -3.43 4.85 -0.80
CA GLY A 112 -3.00 4.22 0.45
C GLY A 112 -1.55 3.76 0.39
N ALA A 113 -0.98 3.55 1.56
CA ALA A 113 0.38 3.06 1.76
C ALA A 113 0.50 2.31 3.08
N VAL A 114 1.47 1.40 3.15
CA VAL A 114 1.91 0.76 4.40
C VAL A 114 3.12 1.54 4.90
N MET A 115 3.04 2.07 6.13
CA MET A 115 4.03 2.97 6.73
C MET A 115 4.52 2.42 8.07
N SER A 116 4.61 1.10 8.19
CA SER A 116 5.03 0.39 9.41
C SER A 116 6.54 0.13 9.47
N THR A 117 7.34 0.88 8.71
CA THR A 117 8.80 0.75 8.66
C THR A 117 9.46 1.77 9.59
N GLY A 118 10.29 1.31 10.52
CA GLY A 118 10.93 2.18 11.52
C GLY A 118 9.96 2.64 12.60
N LYS A 119 9.69 3.94 12.69
CA LYS A 119 8.62 4.49 13.55
C LYS A 119 7.28 4.19 12.89
N ASP A 120 6.46 3.34 13.50
CA ASP A 120 5.20 2.89 12.91
C ASP A 120 4.17 4.03 12.78
N ALA A 121 3.80 4.38 11.55
CA ALA A 121 2.71 5.29 11.22
C ALA A 121 1.46 4.56 10.66
N GLY A 122 1.43 3.23 10.79
CA GLY A 122 0.29 2.39 10.46
C GLY A 122 0.11 2.13 8.97
N GLN A 123 -1.11 1.76 8.59
CA GLN A 123 -1.49 1.47 7.21
C GLN A 123 -2.72 2.29 6.80
N VAL A 124 -2.71 2.77 5.56
CA VAL A 124 -3.82 3.53 4.97
C VAL A 124 -4.33 2.77 3.76
N ARG A 125 -5.65 2.61 3.68
CA ARG A 125 -6.33 2.15 2.46
C ARG A 125 -6.88 3.38 1.74
N GLY A 126 -6.41 3.62 0.52
CA GLY A 126 -6.92 4.72 -0.29
C GLY A 126 -8.28 4.37 -0.92
N PRO A 127 -9.10 5.39 -1.25
CA PRO A 127 -10.40 5.18 -1.90
C PRO A 127 -10.27 4.66 -3.34
N VAL A 128 -9.14 4.91 -4.01
CA VAL A 128 -8.95 4.54 -5.42
C VAL A 128 -8.27 3.18 -5.53
N GLN A 129 -9.06 2.16 -5.86
CA GLN A 129 -8.57 0.82 -6.22
C GLN A 129 -8.68 0.63 -7.73
N LEU A 130 -7.53 0.68 -8.41
CA LEU A 130 -7.43 0.38 -9.83
C LEU A 130 -7.25 -1.12 -10.03
N THR A 131 -7.91 -1.67 -11.03
CA THR A 131 -7.75 -3.06 -11.50
C THR A 131 -6.97 -3.10 -12.81
N PHE A 132 -6.61 -4.29 -13.28
CA PHE A 132 -5.92 -4.47 -14.56
C PHE A 132 -6.76 -3.91 -15.71
N SER A 133 -6.12 -3.11 -16.57
CA SER A 133 -6.71 -2.68 -17.84
C SER A 133 -6.47 -3.76 -18.90
N ARG A 134 -7.50 -4.05 -19.71
CA ARG A 134 -7.50 -5.00 -20.82
C ARG A 134 -7.97 -4.34 -22.11
#